data_AF-A0A4U0VH65-F1
#
_entry.id   AF-A0A4U0VH65-F1
#
_cell.length_a   1.000
_cell.length_b   1.000
_cell.length_c   1.000
_cell.angle_alpha   90.00
_cell.angle_beta   90.00
_cell.angle_gamma   90.00
#
_symmetry.space_group_name_H-M   'P 1'
#
loop_
_entity.id
_entity.type
_entity.pdbx_description
1 polymer ?
#
loop_
_entity_poly.entity_id
_entity_poly.type
_entity_poly.pdbx_seq_one_letter_code
_entity_poly.pdbx_strand_id
1 'polypeptide(L)'
;MSSIDSKVAAIIDRPSHNTDSDDEDALISALEDDSSLDAFREQRLQQLHSEFIRAKQMRASNYGTYTEIKDEKTLMDLVKDTKLAVVHFGKADFGRCGVMDRHLEALAPTHFDTRFLHIDVSNAPFLVTKLKIQVLPCVLAFIDGVSVDRIVGFEGLSHNPDNFTTRELETRLLSSGVLVRAKVADGGGVRGFGQGSRRQTKEESDDDADEWD
;
A
#
# COMPACT_ATOMS: atom_id res chain seq x y z
N MET A 1 3.88 2.25 -15.47
CA MET A 1 2.59 1.95 -14.81
C MET A 1 1.51 2.58 -15.68
N SER A 2 0.58 1.76 -16.17
CA SER A 2 -0.45 2.09 -17.15
C SER A 2 -1.48 3.04 -16.57
N SER A 3 -1.63 4.22 -17.19
CA SER A 3 -2.72 5.16 -16.94
C SER A 3 -4.05 4.50 -17.32
N ILE A 4 -5.04 4.54 -16.43
CA ILE A 4 -6.39 4.03 -16.69
C ILE A 4 -7.08 4.98 -17.68
N ASP A 5 -7.82 4.45 -18.67
CA ASP A 5 -8.56 5.26 -19.65
C ASP A 5 -9.64 6.13 -18.96
N SER A 6 -9.77 7.37 -19.40
CA SER A 6 -10.65 8.38 -18.76
C SER A 6 -12.12 7.99 -18.79
N LYS A 7 -12.55 7.21 -19.79
CA LYS A 7 -13.94 6.71 -19.87
C LYS A 7 -14.22 5.65 -18.80
N VAL A 8 -13.25 4.77 -18.54
CA VAL A 8 -13.33 3.75 -17.49
C VAL A 8 -13.36 4.40 -16.11
N ALA A 9 -12.54 5.42 -15.89
CA ALA A 9 -12.54 6.18 -14.63
C ALA A 9 -13.89 6.84 -14.34
N ALA A 10 -14.52 7.46 -15.34
CA ALA A 10 -15.79 8.17 -15.19
C ALA A 10 -16.97 7.26 -14.82
N ILE A 11 -16.97 6.02 -15.29
CA ILE A 11 -18.04 5.05 -15.01
C ILE A 11 -17.90 4.48 -13.60
N ILE A 12 -16.66 4.25 -13.15
CA ILE A 12 -16.42 3.71 -11.81
C ILE A 12 -16.70 4.75 -10.70
N ASP A 13 -16.60 6.05 -10.98
CA ASP A 13 -16.79 7.11 -9.98
C ASP A 13 -18.25 7.56 -9.82
N ARG A 14 -19.19 6.94 -10.54
CA ARG A 14 -20.61 7.30 -10.49
C ARG A 14 -21.25 6.73 -9.22
N PRO A 15 -21.93 7.54 -8.39
CA PRO A 15 -22.51 7.09 -7.13
C PRO A 15 -23.60 6.05 -7.39
N SER A 16 -23.38 4.86 -6.82
CA SER A 16 -24.13 3.62 -7.05
C SER A 16 -25.62 3.74 -6.69
N HIS A 17 -26.47 3.52 -7.70
CA HIS A 17 -27.85 3.13 -7.50
C HIS A 17 -28.14 1.89 -8.36
N ASN A 18 -28.02 0.71 -7.74
CA ASN A 18 -28.56 -0.59 -8.16
C ASN A 18 -28.65 -0.87 -9.68
N THR A 19 -27.62 -1.48 -10.25
CA THR A 19 -27.53 -2.91 -10.63
C THR A 19 -26.23 -3.12 -11.40
N ASP A 20 -25.48 -4.19 -11.09
CA ASP A 20 -24.22 -4.53 -11.79
C ASP A 20 -24.39 -4.67 -13.33
N SER A 21 -25.60 -4.96 -13.80
CA SER A 21 -25.94 -5.06 -15.24
C SER A 21 -26.03 -3.69 -15.92
N ASP A 22 -26.58 -2.68 -15.22
CA ASP A 22 -26.84 -1.37 -15.82
C ASP A 22 -25.54 -0.62 -16.17
N ASP A 23 -24.45 -0.85 -15.42
CA ASP A 23 -23.15 -0.25 -15.70
C ASP A 23 -22.46 -0.89 -16.93
N GLU A 24 -22.64 -2.21 -17.13
CA GLU A 24 -22.15 -2.92 -18.31
C GLU A 24 -22.95 -2.52 -19.56
N ASP A 25 -24.27 -2.45 -19.46
CA ASP A 25 -25.16 -2.01 -20.54
C ASP A 25 -24.94 -0.53 -20.90
N ALA A 26 -24.67 0.33 -19.91
CA ALA A 26 -24.32 1.74 -20.14
C ALA A 26 -22.96 1.89 -20.86
N LEU A 27 -21.99 1.01 -20.54
CA LEU A 27 -20.69 0.97 -21.21
C LEU A 27 -20.85 0.57 -22.69
N ILE A 28 -21.67 -0.46 -22.94
CA ILE A 28 -21.92 -1.01 -24.27
C ILE A 28 -22.70 0.00 -25.13
N SER A 29 -23.74 0.64 -24.58
CA SER A 29 -24.57 1.62 -25.28
C SER A 29 -23.80 2.89 -25.64
N ALA A 30 -22.96 3.41 -24.75
CA ALA A 30 -22.11 4.58 -25.03
C ALA A 30 -21.05 4.32 -26.13
N LEU A 31 -20.80 3.05 -26.46
CA LEU A 31 -19.87 2.61 -27.50
C LEU A 31 -20.56 2.19 -28.81
N GLU A 32 -21.90 2.08 -28.83
CA GLU A 32 -22.70 1.82 -30.03
C GLU A 32 -22.91 3.05 -30.92
N ASP A 33 -22.82 4.26 -30.35
CA ASP A 33 -23.04 5.51 -31.09
C ASP A 33 -21.87 5.93 -32.02
N ASP A 34 -20.70 5.29 -31.97
CA ASP A 34 -19.53 5.66 -32.77
C ASP A 34 -19.35 4.71 -33.99
N SER A 35 -19.98 5.08 -35.10
CA SER A 35 -20.29 4.24 -36.27
C SER A 35 -19.16 4.07 -37.31
N SER A 36 -17.89 3.91 -36.89
CA SER A 36 -16.82 3.60 -37.86
C SER A 36 -15.73 2.66 -37.34
N LEU A 37 -15.62 1.48 -37.98
CA LEU A 37 -14.55 0.45 -37.92
C LEU A 37 -14.71 -0.69 -36.89
N ASP A 38 -15.48 -1.72 -37.26
CA ASP A 38 -15.81 -2.90 -36.43
C ASP A 38 -14.62 -3.78 -35.98
N ALA A 39 -13.53 -3.88 -36.75
CA ALA A 39 -12.40 -4.75 -36.38
C ALA A 39 -11.54 -4.19 -35.24
N PHE A 40 -11.45 -2.86 -35.11
CA PHE A 40 -10.76 -2.20 -33.99
C PHE A 40 -11.66 -2.10 -32.74
N ARG A 41 -12.96 -2.34 -32.90
CA ARG A 41 -13.97 -2.25 -31.83
C ARG A 41 -13.86 -3.40 -30.84
N GLU A 42 -13.83 -4.64 -31.34
CA GLU A 42 -13.73 -5.83 -30.47
C GLU A 42 -12.43 -5.83 -29.66
N GLN A 43 -11.30 -5.50 -30.29
CA GLN A 43 -10.00 -5.48 -29.63
C GLN A 43 -9.93 -4.40 -28.54
N ARG A 44 -10.50 -3.21 -28.79
CA ARG A 44 -10.55 -2.12 -27.81
C ARG A 44 -11.54 -2.40 -26.68
N LEU A 45 -12.70 -2.97 -26.99
CA LEU A 45 -13.68 -3.43 -25.98
C LEU A 45 -13.07 -4.48 -25.05
N GLN A 46 -12.37 -5.46 -25.60
CA GLN A 46 -11.75 -6.52 -24.82
C GLN A 46 -10.64 -5.98 -23.91
N GLN A 47 -9.86 -5.02 -24.39
CA GLN A 47 -8.85 -4.33 -23.57
C GLN A 47 -9.50 -3.55 -22.42
N LEU A 48 -10.52 -2.73 -22.71
CA LEU A 48 -11.22 -1.94 -21.69
C LEU A 48 -11.99 -2.82 -20.69
N HIS A 49 -12.59 -3.92 -21.15
CA HIS A 49 -13.26 -4.88 -20.29
C HIS A 49 -12.27 -5.58 -19.34
N SER A 50 -11.09 -5.95 -19.83
CA SER A 50 -10.03 -6.52 -18.98
C SER A 50 -9.52 -5.53 -17.92
N GLU A 51 -9.42 -4.24 -18.28
CA GLU A 51 -9.04 -3.18 -17.34
C GLU A 51 -10.13 -2.89 -16.32
N PHE A 52 -11.40 -2.91 -16.73
CA PHE A 52 -12.55 -2.77 -15.84
C PHE A 52 -12.65 -3.94 -14.87
N ILE A 53 -12.52 -5.19 -15.32
CA ILE A 53 -12.50 -6.37 -14.45
C ILE A 53 -11.35 -6.29 -13.46
N ARG A 54 -10.16 -5.89 -13.90
CA ARG A 54 -8.99 -5.75 -13.01
C ARG A 54 -9.19 -4.64 -11.98
N ALA A 55 -9.70 -3.49 -12.38
CA ALA A 55 -9.98 -2.38 -11.47
C ALA A 55 -11.11 -2.70 -10.49
N LYS A 56 -12.15 -3.42 -10.95
CA LYS A 56 -13.26 -3.91 -10.14
C LYS A 56 -12.81 -5.01 -9.19
N GLN A 57 -11.97 -5.96 -9.61
CA GLN A 57 -11.37 -6.96 -8.71
C GLN A 57 -10.48 -6.31 -7.64
N MET A 58 -9.69 -5.30 -8.00
CA MET A 58 -8.88 -4.55 -7.03
C MET A 58 -9.76 -3.80 -6.01
N ARG A 59 -10.86 -3.16 -6.44
CA ARG A 59 -11.84 -2.53 -5.54
C ARG A 59 -12.68 -3.54 -4.74
N ALA A 60 -13.03 -4.69 -5.31
CA ALA A 60 -13.88 -5.72 -4.70
C ALA A 60 -13.15 -6.57 -3.66
N SER A 61 -11.83 -6.47 -3.57
CA SER A 61 -11.02 -7.36 -2.75
C SER A 61 -10.72 -6.83 -1.33
N ASN A 62 -11.56 -5.96 -0.73
CA ASN A 62 -11.32 -5.36 0.61
C ASN A 62 -9.98 -4.59 0.74
N TYR A 63 -9.48 -3.99 -0.35
CA TYR A 63 -8.38 -3.04 -0.25
C TYR A 63 -8.89 -1.72 0.33
N GLY A 64 -8.07 -1.08 1.16
CA GLY A 64 -8.45 0.17 1.83
C GLY A 64 -9.24 0.04 3.13
N THR A 65 -9.47 -1.19 3.60
CA THR A 65 -10.11 -1.47 4.90
C THR A 65 -9.18 -2.26 5.81
N TYR A 66 -9.37 -2.08 7.12
CA TYR A 66 -8.70 -2.88 8.13
C TYR A 66 -9.54 -4.12 8.44
N THR A 67 -9.10 -5.29 7.96
CA THR A 67 -9.90 -6.53 8.03
C THR A 67 -9.37 -7.47 9.11
N GLU A 68 -10.25 -7.91 10.01
CA GLU A 68 -9.96 -8.97 10.97
C GLU A 68 -10.07 -10.37 10.32
N ILE A 69 -9.03 -11.17 10.48
CA ILE A 69 -8.96 -12.55 10.02
C ILE A 69 -8.95 -13.49 11.24
N LYS A 70 -9.85 -14.46 11.24
CA LYS A 70 -10.02 -15.41 12.36
C LYS A 70 -9.27 -16.74 12.17
N ASP A 71 -8.70 -16.95 11.00
CA ASP A 71 -8.04 -18.20 10.63
C ASP A 71 -6.66 -17.93 10.02
N GLU A 72 -5.64 -18.59 10.57
CA GLU A 72 -4.25 -18.34 10.18
C GLU A 72 -3.91 -18.84 8.77
N LYS A 73 -4.62 -19.86 8.27
CA LYS A 73 -4.44 -20.34 6.90
C LYS A 73 -4.95 -19.30 5.92
N THR A 74 -6.13 -18.76 6.17
CA THR A 74 -6.72 -17.67 5.38
C THR A 74 -5.81 -16.44 5.36
N LEU A 75 -5.23 -16.08 6.50
CA LEU A 75 -4.25 -14.99 6.57
C LEU A 75 -3.02 -15.25 5.69
N MET A 76 -2.47 -16.46 5.72
CA MET A 76 -1.31 -16.84 4.91
C MET A 76 -1.62 -16.86 3.41
N ASP A 77 -2.81 -17.30 3.03
CA ASP A 77 -3.24 -17.31 1.64
C ASP A 77 -3.41 -15.86 1.12
N LEU A 78 -3.99 -14.97 1.93
CA LEU A 78 -4.09 -13.54 1.62
C LEU A 78 -2.71 -12.87 1.49
N VAL A 79 -1.78 -13.12 2.41
CA VAL A 79 -0.43 -12.54 2.36
C VAL A 79 0.36 -13.01 1.12
N LYS A 80 0.08 -14.21 0.61
CA LYS A 80 0.71 -14.73 -0.62
C LYS A 80 0.05 -14.21 -1.90
N ASP A 81 -1.26 -14.03 -1.88
CA ASP A 81 -2.03 -13.49 -3.02
C ASP A 81 -1.78 -11.99 -3.23
N THR A 82 -1.50 -11.28 -2.14
CA THR A 82 -1.32 -9.83 -2.15
C THR A 82 0.14 -9.44 -2.26
N LYS A 83 0.42 -8.40 -3.05
CA LYS A 83 1.79 -7.89 -3.23
C LYS A 83 2.31 -7.16 -2.00
N LEU A 84 1.48 -6.32 -1.39
CA LEU A 84 1.82 -5.49 -0.25
C LEU A 84 0.81 -5.78 0.86
N ALA A 85 1.29 -6.28 1.99
CA ALA A 85 0.45 -6.61 3.14
C ALA A 85 1.09 -6.17 4.45
N VAL A 86 0.28 -5.63 5.34
CA VAL A 86 0.62 -5.30 6.71
C VAL A 86 -0.28 -6.11 7.62
N VAL A 87 0.32 -6.92 8.49
CA VAL A 87 -0.40 -7.81 9.40
C VAL A 87 -0.11 -7.40 10.84
N HIS A 88 -1.16 -7.03 11.57
CA HIS A 88 -1.10 -6.78 13.00
C HIS A 88 -1.51 -8.03 13.78
N PHE A 89 -0.57 -8.55 14.55
CA PHE A 89 -0.79 -9.58 15.56
C PHE A 89 -1.05 -8.88 16.89
N GLY A 90 -2.30 -8.93 17.34
CA GLY A 90 -2.75 -8.26 18.54
C GLY A 90 -3.59 -9.18 19.42
N LYS A 91 -4.08 -8.59 20.51
CA LYS A 91 -5.06 -9.20 21.40
C LYS A 91 -5.86 -8.09 22.06
N ALA A 92 -7.18 -8.24 22.11
CA ALA A 92 -8.09 -7.20 22.62
C ALA A 92 -7.83 -6.81 24.09
N ASP A 93 -7.27 -7.71 24.90
CA ASP A 93 -6.97 -7.47 26.32
C ASP A 93 -5.85 -6.43 26.55
N PHE A 94 -5.05 -6.13 25.52
CA PHE A 94 -3.91 -5.23 25.63
C PHE A 94 -4.26 -3.85 25.08
N GLY A 95 -4.29 -2.84 25.97
CA GLY A 95 -4.61 -1.45 25.57
C GLY A 95 -3.69 -0.87 24.49
N ARG A 96 -2.43 -1.33 24.41
CA ARG A 96 -1.48 -0.93 23.36
C ARG A 96 -1.85 -1.48 21.98
N CYS A 97 -2.46 -2.66 21.89
CA CYS A 97 -2.97 -3.21 20.64
C CYS A 97 -4.07 -2.32 20.08
N GLY A 98 -5.01 -1.87 20.93
CA GLY A 98 -6.06 -0.95 20.52
C GLY A 98 -5.58 0.41 20.03
N VAL A 99 -4.40 0.88 20.48
CA VAL A 99 -3.75 2.07 19.91
C VAL A 99 -3.26 1.77 18.50
N MET A 100 -2.57 0.64 18.30
CA MET A 100 -2.10 0.21 16.98
C MET A 100 -3.23 0.04 15.98
N ASP A 101 -4.34 -0.58 16.40
CA ASP A 101 -5.54 -0.79 15.57
C ASP A 101 -6.08 0.54 15.02
N ARG A 102 -6.24 1.57 15.88
CA ARG A 102 -6.73 2.88 15.45
C ARG A 102 -5.85 3.54 14.39
N HIS A 103 -4.52 3.41 14.52
CA HIS A 103 -3.61 4.01 13.56
C HIS A 103 -3.60 3.24 12.22
N LEU A 104 -3.66 1.91 12.25
CA LEU A 104 -3.73 1.10 11.03
C LEU A 104 -5.07 1.27 10.31
N GLU A 105 -6.17 1.38 11.05
CA GLU A 105 -7.50 1.68 10.52
C GLU A 105 -7.56 3.05 9.84
N ALA A 106 -6.89 4.06 10.41
CA ALA A 106 -6.77 5.38 9.79
C ALA A 106 -5.89 5.38 8.52
N LEU A 107 -4.90 4.49 8.43
CA LEU A 107 -4.01 4.38 7.27
C LEU A 107 -4.62 3.59 6.12
N ALA A 108 -5.46 2.59 6.43
CA ALA A 108 -6.09 1.73 5.43
C ALA A 108 -6.75 2.51 4.27
N PRO A 109 -7.67 3.49 4.49
CA PRO A 109 -8.33 4.19 3.39
C PRO A 109 -7.41 5.14 2.61
N THR A 110 -6.22 5.44 3.12
CA THR A 110 -5.26 6.31 2.43
C THR A 110 -4.34 5.50 1.49
N HIS A 111 -4.14 4.21 1.77
CA HIS A 111 -3.20 3.34 1.05
C HIS A 111 -3.90 2.10 0.48
N PHE A 112 -4.66 2.29 -0.59
CA PHE A 112 -5.36 1.19 -1.29
C PHE A 112 -4.43 0.14 -1.91
N ASP A 113 -3.17 0.48 -2.16
CA ASP A 113 -2.19 -0.46 -2.73
C ASP A 113 -1.76 -1.54 -1.72
N THR A 114 -1.98 -1.30 -0.42
CA THR A 114 -1.52 -2.16 0.67
C THR A 114 -2.71 -2.74 1.42
N ARG A 115 -2.69 -4.05 1.66
CA ARG A 115 -3.69 -4.71 2.50
C ARG A 115 -3.34 -4.57 3.97
N PHE A 116 -4.31 -4.13 4.76
CA PHE A 116 -4.18 -4.07 6.21
C PHE A 116 -5.03 -5.17 6.85
N LEU A 117 -4.35 -6.08 7.56
CA LEU A 117 -4.94 -7.26 8.15
C LEU A 117 -4.67 -7.28 9.66
N HIS A 118 -5.64 -7.78 10.41
CA HIS A 118 -5.54 -8.00 11.84
C HIS A 118 -5.82 -9.46 12.17
N ILE A 119 -5.09 -10.02 13.13
CA ILE A 119 -5.40 -11.33 13.69
C ILE A 119 -5.15 -11.35 15.19
N ASP A 120 -6.08 -11.96 15.94
CA ASP A 120 -5.85 -12.26 17.35
C ASP A 120 -4.84 -13.42 17.45
N VAL A 121 -3.83 -13.26 18.29
CA VAL A 121 -2.80 -14.29 18.52
C VAL A 121 -3.37 -15.63 19.00
N SER A 122 -4.54 -15.62 19.64
CA SER A 122 -5.25 -16.83 20.10
C SER A 122 -5.75 -17.68 18.93
N ASN A 123 -6.00 -17.04 17.78
CA ASN A 123 -6.48 -17.69 16.56
C ASN A 123 -5.34 -18.15 15.63
N ALA A 124 -4.09 -17.74 15.90
CA ALA A 124 -2.94 -18.04 15.06
C ALA A 124 -1.71 -18.58 15.83
N PRO A 125 -1.88 -19.66 16.62
CA PRO A 125 -0.81 -20.17 17.49
C PRO A 125 0.40 -20.69 16.69
N PHE A 126 0.19 -21.25 15.49
CA PHE A 126 1.29 -21.72 14.66
C PHE A 126 2.09 -20.54 14.11
N LEU A 127 1.44 -19.47 13.63
CA LEU A 127 2.13 -18.25 13.19
C LEU A 127 2.89 -17.56 14.32
N VAL A 128 2.28 -17.43 15.50
CA VAL A 128 2.92 -16.84 16.68
C VAL A 128 4.21 -17.58 17.03
N THR A 129 4.17 -18.92 17.00
CA THR A 129 5.35 -19.76 17.27
C THR A 129 6.38 -19.65 16.16
N LYS A 130 5.95 -19.74 14.89
CA LYS A 130 6.84 -19.74 13.73
C LYS A 130 7.55 -18.40 13.54
N LEU A 131 6.85 -17.30 13.76
CA LEU A 131 7.35 -15.93 13.63
C LEU A 131 7.96 -15.41 14.95
N LYS A 132 7.96 -16.23 16.02
CA LYS A 132 8.50 -15.91 17.35
C LYS A 132 7.92 -14.60 17.91
N ILE A 133 6.60 -14.47 17.89
CA ILE A 133 5.90 -13.31 18.43
C ILE A 133 5.80 -13.47 19.95
N GLN A 134 6.58 -12.71 20.69
CA GLN A 134 6.62 -12.77 22.16
C GLN A 134 6.04 -11.52 22.84
N VAL A 135 5.99 -10.40 22.10
CA VAL A 135 5.57 -9.09 22.62
C VAL A 135 4.47 -8.56 21.72
N LEU A 136 3.43 -7.99 22.33
CA LEU A 136 2.28 -7.39 21.63
C LEU A 136 2.21 -5.88 21.91
N PRO A 137 1.72 -5.07 20.96
CA PRO A 137 1.36 -5.43 19.59
C PRO A 137 2.58 -5.82 18.72
N CYS A 138 2.40 -6.65 17.70
CA CYS A 138 3.45 -6.97 16.73
C CYS A 138 2.92 -6.77 15.31
N VAL A 139 3.55 -5.88 14.54
CA VAL A 139 3.17 -5.60 13.16
C VAL A 139 4.26 -6.12 12.23
N LEU A 140 3.85 -6.91 11.24
CA LEU A 140 4.73 -7.44 10.20
C LEU A 140 4.33 -6.88 8.85
N ALA A 141 5.32 -6.36 8.12
CA ALA A 141 5.16 -5.92 6.75
C ALA A 141 5.67 -7.01 5.79
N PHE A 142 4.89 -7.29 4.76
CA PHE A 142 5.19 -8.27 3.72
C PHE A 142 5.17 -7.62 2.35
N ILE A 143 6.16 -7.96 1.53
CA ILE A 143 6.24 -7.62 0.11
C ILE A 143 6.44 -8.93 -0.66
N ASP A 144 5.52 -9.25 -1.57
CA ASP A 144 5.49 -10.48 -2.37
C ASP A 144 5.66 -11.74 -1.51
N GLY A 145 4.96 -11.79 -0.37
CA GLY A 145 5.01 -12.89 0.60
C GLY A 145 6.28 -12.96 1.47
N VAL A 146 7.24 -12.05 1.31
CA VAL A 146 8.47 -11.97 2.11
C VAL A 146 8.34 -10.89 3.17
N SER A 147 8.68 -11.20 4.43
CA SER A 147 8.68 -10.22 5.52
C SER A 147 9.81 -9.20 5.34
N VAL A 148 9.49 -7.91 5.21
CA VAL A 148 10.47 -6.83 4.99
C VAL A 148 10.72 -5.97 6.22
N ASP A 149 9.73 -5.84 7.11
CA ASP A 149 9.87 -5.08 8.35
C ASP A 149 9.05 -5.72 9.47
N ARG A 150 9.48 -5.46 10.70
CA ARG A 150 8.87 -5.94 11.93
C ARG A 150 8.90 -4.83 12.96
N ILE A 151 7.72 -4.48 13.44
CA ILE A 151 7.54 -3.52 14.53
C ILE A 151 7.04 -4.29 15.74
N VAL A 152 7.80 -4.23 16.84
CA VAL A 152 7.46 -4.89 18.10
C VAL A 152 7.10 -3.83 19.13
N GLY A 153 5.89 -3.92 19.68
CA GLY A 153 5.33 -2.88 20.53
C GLY A 153 5.28 -1.54 19.78
N PHE A 154 5.88 -0.51 20.38
CA PHE A 154 6.05 0.81 19.76
C PHE A 154 7.54 1.15 19.51
N GLU A 155 8.38 0.11 19.44
CA GLU A 155 9.82 0.29 19.24
C GLU A 155 10.10 0.94 17.88
N GLY A 156 10.87 2.04 17.90
CA GLY A 156 11.28 2.73 16.69
C GLY A 156 10.17 3.52 15.97
N LEU A 157 9.01 3.72 16.60
CA LEU A 157 7.94 4.59 16.10
C LEU A 157 8.01 6.00 16.69
N SER A 158 8.30 6.14 17.98
CA SER A 158 8.19 7.39 18.72
C SER A 158 9.23 7.46 19.84
N HIS A 159 9.56 8.69 20.28
CA HIS A 159 10.34 8.92 21.49
C HIS A 159 9.57 8.56 22.77
N ASN A 160 8.23 8.57 22.71
CA ASN A 160 7.37 8.18 23.82
C ASN A 160 7.04 6.69 23.76
N PRO A 161 7.21 5.95 24.86
CA PRO A 161 7.02 4.49 24.89
C PRO A 161 5.55 4.04 24.88
N ASP A 162 4.60 4.97 25.11
CA ASP A 162 3.18 4.64 25.28
C ASP A 162 2.27 5.17 24.18
N ASN A 163 2.76 6.09 23.32
CA ASN A 163 1.94 6.65 22.26
C ASN A 163 2.78 7.12 21.07
N PHE A 164 2.19 7.07 19.89
CA PHE A 164 2.77 7.52 18.63
C PHE A 164 1.68 8.16 17.77
N THR A 165 2.10 8.88 16.75
CA THR A 165 1.19 9.53 15.79
C THR A 165 1.03 8.66 14.54
N THR A 166 -0.11 8.76 13.86
CA THR A 166 -0.34 8.02 12.61
C THR A 166 0.76 8.29 11.57
N ARG A 167 1.28 9.52 11.53
CA ARG A 167 2.36 9.93 10.62
C ARG A 167 3.69 9.24 10.90
N GLU A 168 4.00 8.95 12.17
CA GLU A 168 5.22 8.22 12.54
C GLU A 168 5.15 6.77 12.07
N LEU A 169 4.01 6.10 12.29
CA LEU A 169 3.76 4.75 11.77
C LEU A 169 3.80 4.73 10.25
N GLU A 170 3.16 5.70 9.60
CA GLU A 170 3.20 5.86 8.14
C GLU A 170 4.63 6.00 7.62
N THR A 171 5.43 6.87 8.25
CA THR A 171 6.83 7.10 7.85
C THR A 171 7.66 5.83 7.97
N ARG A 172 7.44 5.04 9.03
CA ARG A 172 8.11 3.75 9.22
C ARG A 172 7.75 2.76 8.12
N LEU A 173 6.45 2.60 7.85
CA LEU A 173 5.96 1.68 6.82
C LEU A 173 6.30 2.14 5.38
N LEU A 174 6.41 3.45 5.15
CA LEU A 174 6.94 3.99 3.89
C LEU A 174 8.43 3.68 3.73
N SER A 175 9.20 3.72 4.82
CA SER A 175 10.64 3.43 4.79
C SER A 175 10.93 1.95 4.49
N SER A 176 10.03 1.04 4.87
CA SER A 176 10.11 -0.38 4.51
C SER A 176 9.62 -0.70 3.10
N GLY A 177 9.02 0.27 2.40
CA GLY A 177 8.50 0.11 1.05
C GLY A 177 7.18 -0.66 0.97
N VAL A 178 6.57 -1.01 2.11
CA VAL A 178 5.26 -1.70 2.13
C VAL A 178 4.10 -0.75 1.84
N LEU A 179 4.30 0.56 2.05
CA LEU A 179 3.38 1.60 1.61
C LEU A 179 3.94 2.32 0.38
N VAL A 180 3.05 2.62 -0.57
CA VAL A 180 3.36 3.47 -1.71
C VAL A 180 2.85 4.87 -1.39
N ARG A 181 3.72 5.89 -1.55
CA ARG A 181 3.25 7.28 -1.51
C ARG A 181 2.28 7.46 -2.66
N ALA A 182 1.05 7.89 -2.37
CA ALA A 182 0.14 8.35 -3.40
C ALA A 182 0.88 9.41 -4.22
N LYS A 183 1.22 9.07 -5.47
CA LYS A 183 1.74 10.04 -6.41
C LYS A 183 0.53 10.92 -6.74
N VAL A 184 0.38 12.01 -5.99
CA VAL A 184 -0.43 13.12 -6.47
C VAL A 184 0.20 13.48 -7.82
N ALA A 185 -0.56 13.30 -8.89
CA ALA A 185 -0.21 13.84 -10.20
C ALA A 185 -0.36 15.36 -10.12
N ASP A 186 0.51 16.00 -9.34
CA ASP A 186 0.64 17.45 -9.31
C ASP A 186 2.05 17.78 -9.81
N GLY A 187 2.09 18.54 -10.89
CA GLY A 187 3.32 18.95 -11.54
C GLY A 187 4.11 19.87 -10.61
N GLY A 188 5.12 19.34 -9.93
CA GLY A 188 5.98 20.17 -9.11
C GLY A 188 7.10 19.45 -8.38
N GLY A 189 8.30 19.45 -8.97
CA GLY A 189 9.56 19.45 -8.23
C GLY A 189 9.98 18.18 -7.49
N VAL A 190 10.76 17.35 -8.17
CA VAL A 190 11.56 16.27 -7.56
C VAL A 190 12.53 16.86 -6.53
N ARG A 191 12.28 16.64 -5.24
CA ARG A 191 13.32 16.67 -4.20
C ARG A 191 13.60 15.24 -3.77
N GLY A 192 14.48 14.58 -4.51
CA GLY A 192 15.05 13.29 -4.15
C GLY A 192 15.86 13.42 -2.86
N PHE A 193 15.47 12.71 -1.82
CA PHE A 193 16.34 12.43 -0.68
C PHE A 193 17.26 11.27 -1.05
N GLY A 194 18.36 11.62 -1.72
CA GLY A 194 19.46 10.72 -2.03
C GLY A 194 20.37 10.54 -0.84
N GLN A 195 20.31 9.34 -0.27
CA GLN A 195 21.31 8.59 0.48
C GLN A 195 22.72 9.21 0.50
N GLY A 196 23.17 9.60 1.69
CA GLY A 196 24.54 10.03 1.95
C GLY A 196 25.53 8.89 1.73
N SER A 197 26.35 9.02 0.68
CA SER A 197 27.62 8.34 0.54
C SER A 197 28.53 9.22 -0.31
N ARG A 198 29.35 10.07 0.34
CA ARG A 198 30.42 10.81 -0.33
C ARG A 198 31.77 10.50 0.29
N ARG A 199 32.35 9.48 -0.32
CA ARG A 199 33.76 9.16 -0.51
C ARG A 199 34.72 10.36 -0.44
N GLN A 200 35.80 10.14 0.29
CA GLN A 200 37.02 10.93 0.47
C GLN A 200 37.84 11.00 -0.84
N THR A 201 38.24 12.20 -1.26
CA THR A 201 39.28 12.48 -2.27
C THR A 201 39.95 13.80 -1.87
N LYS A 202 41.17 13.76 -1.34
CA LYS A 202 42.50 13.79 -2.00
C LYS A 202 43.02 15.24 -2.02
N GLU A 203 43.91 15.51 -1.06
CA GLU A 203 44.75 16.70 -0.98
C GLU A 203 45.77 16.68 -2.13
N GLU A 204 45.81 17.76 -2.89
CA GLU A 204 46.93 18.18 -3.73
C GLU A 204 46.92 19.72 -3.63
N SER A 205 47.80 20.26 -2.78
CA SER A 205 48.13 21.68 -2.73
C SER A 205 49.40 21.86 -3.56
N ASP A 206 49.25 22.40 -4.77
CA ASP A 206 50.37 22.90 -5.55
C ASP A 206 50.78 24.28 -5.02
N ASP A 207 52.08 24.39 -4.75
CA ASP A 207 52.82 25.61 -4.56
C ASP A 207 52.63 26.54 -5.77
N ASP A 208 52.26 27.79 -5.55
CA ASP A 208 52.77 28.89 -6.38
C ASP A 208 52.86 30.16 -5.52
N ALA A 209 54.11 30.54 -5.31
CA ALA A 209 54.54 31.79 -4.72
C ALA A 209 54.19 32.94 -5.67
N ASP A 210 53.82 34.10 -5.13
CA ASP A 210 54.18 35.39 -5.72
C ASP A 210 54.11 36.51 -4.67
N GLU A 211 55.31 36.82 -4.20
CA GLU A 211 55.76 37.97 -3.42
C GLU A 211 55.95 39.17 -4.36
N TRP A 212 55.16 40.25 -4.26
CA TRP A 212 55.51 41.55 -4.87
C TRP A 212 54.99 42.75 -4.06
N ASP A 213 55.98 43.45 -3.48
CA ASP A 213 56.13 44.87 -3.09
C ASP A 213 55.08 45.58 -2.20
#